data_AF-A0A7C7WK32-F1
#
_entry.id   AF-A0A7C7WK32-F1
#
_cell.length_a   1.000
_cell.length_b   1.000
_cell.length_c   1.000
_cell.angle_alpha   90.00
_cell.angle_beta   90.00
_cell.angle_gamma   90.00
#
_symmetry.space_group_name_H-M   'P 1'
#
loop_
_entity.id
_entity.type
_entity.pdbx_description
1 polymer ?
#
loop_
_entity_poly.entity_id
_entity_poly.type
_entity_poly.pdbx_seq_one_letter_code
_entity_poly.pdbx_strand_id
1 'polypeptide(L)'
;MSLSRNLTATVFVCGALVLAGCATESEPTTEMASAPAPAPGNTITGEGLENPAPTVTLNWGNLPEGREWGSTAGIDIDPNDGHIWAYERCGAGTFGGGVPINCDSNPVDPIFKFDRNTGDVLANFGGGIMMTPHGIHVDADGNVWVTDFAGNQDGTKGHQVHKFSPSGELLMSLGTAGQAGSGPDQFNQPNDVVTGPDGSIYVGDGHGGQGMTTARAMNEGRESGATGRIMKFSADGTFIKEWGQIGTLHGEFRTPHALAFDSQGR
;
A
#
# COMPACT_ATOMS: atom_id res chain seq x y z
N MET A 1 -23.98 -22.00 -58.73
CA MET A 1 -22.79 -21.35 -58.13
C MET A 1 -21.96 -22.43 -57.46
N SER A 2 -20.72 -22.57 -57.94
CA SER A 2 -19.66 -23.48 -57.47
C SER A 2 -19.12 -22.99 -56.10
N LEU A 3 -18.57 -23.77 -55.15
CA LEU A 3 -17.46 -24.72 -55.23
C LEU A 3 -17.39 -25.63 -53.96
N SER A 4 -17.04 -26.92 -54.19
CA SER A 4 -15.96 -27.73 -53.56
C SER A 4 -15.94 -27.99 -52.01
N ARG A 5 -15.56 -29.15 -51.45
CA ARG A 5 -14.37 -30.01 -51.70
C ARG A 5 -14.54 -31.44 -51.13
N ASN A 6 -14.24 -32.41 -52.00
CA ASN A 6 -13.54 -33.71 -51.90
C ASN A 6 -13.33 -34.49 -50.58
N LEU A 7 -13.74 -35.77 -50.67
CA LEU A 7 -13.19 -36.98 -50.04
C LEU A 7 -11.70 -37.20 -50.40
N THR A 8 -10.94 -37.93 -49.58
CA THR A 8 -10.54 -39.35 -49.84
C THR A 8 -9.57 -39.84 -48.73
N ALA A 9 -9.83 -41.04 -48.20
CA ALA A 9 -8.98 -41.78 -47.27
C ALA A 9 -7.91 -42.60 -48.01
N THR A 10 -6.76 -42.86 -47.41
CA THR A 10 -5.79 -43.83 -47.94
C THR A 10 -5.13 -44.64 -46.83
N VAL A 11 -4.93 -45.90 -47.18
CA VAL A 11 -4.67 -47.10 -46.38
C VAL A 11 -3.18 -47.28 -46.04
N PHE A 12 -2.95 -47.94 -44.91
CA PHE A 12 -1.67 -48.45 -44.38
C PHE A 12 -0.88 -49.34 -45.35
N VAL A 13 0.44 -49.17 -45.39
CA VAL A 13 1.40 -50.21 -45.80
C VAL A 13 2.53 -50.28 -44.78
N CYS A 14 2.75 -51.49 -44.26
CA CYS A 14 3.80 -51.87 -43.33
C CYS A 14 5.04 -52.29 -44.13
N GLY A 15 6.24 -51.81 -43.75
CA GLY A 15 7.51 -52.20 -44.37
C GLY A 15 8.63 -52.20 -43.33
N ALA A 16 9.16 -53.39 -43.04
CA ALA A 16 10.27 -53.62 -42.12
C ALA A 16 11.57 -52.99 -42.63
N LEU A 17 12.35 -52.36 -41.74
CA LEU A 17 13.69 -51.86 -42.03
C LEU A 17 14.78 -52.66 -41.30
N VAL A 18 15.88 -52.80 -42.02
CA VAL A 18 17.04 -53.67 -41.85
C VAL A 18 18.01 -53.14 -40.78
N LEU A 19 18.58 -54.04 -39.98
CA LEU A 19 19.73 -53.81 -39.09
C LEU A 19 21.05 -53.90 -39.87
N ALA A 20 21.92 -52.90 -39.73
CA ALA A 20 23.37 -53.00 -39.91
C ALA A 20 24.06 -51.90 -39.10
N GLY A 21 25.02 -52.28 -38.25
CA GLY A 21 25.63 -51.41 -37.23
C GLY A 21 27.03 -50.85 -37.57
N CYS A 22 27.71 -50.44 -36.49
CA CYS A 22 29.04 -49.79 -36.32
C CYS A 22 28.93 -48.26 -36.19
N ALA A 23 29.48 -47.56 -35.19
CA ALA A 23 30.41 -47.88 -34.12
C ALA A 23 30.12 -46.95 -32.91
N THR A 24 30.37 -47.41 -31.69
CA THR A 24 30.23 -46.61 -30.47
C THR A 24 31.55 -45.88 -30.17
N GLU A 25 31.58 -44.57 -30.38
CA GLU A 25 32.53 -43.69 -29.70
C GLU A 25 31.94 -43.32 -28.34
N SER A 26 32.63 -43.72 -27.28
CA SER A 26 32.29 -43.37 -25.90
C SER A 26 32.81 -41.97 -25.60
N GLU A 27 31.92 -40.97 -25.54
CA GLU A 27 32.27 -39.67 -24.99
C GLU A 27 32.45 -39.75 -23.46
N PRO A 28 33.45 -39.08 -22.89
CA PRO A 28 33.61 -39.04 -21.45
C PRO A 28 32.52 -38.13 -20.86
N THR A 29 31.68 -38.68 -19.98
CA THR A 29 30.75 -37.88 -19.19
C THR A 29 31.54 -37.02 -18.22
N THR A 30 31.67 -35.73 -18.52
CA THR A 30 32.06 -34.72 -17.54
C THR A 30 30.97 -34.67 -16.47
N GLU A 31 31.23 -35.26 -15.31
CA GLU A 31 30.46 -34.99 -14.09
C GLU A 31 30.56 -33.49 -13.81
N MET A 32 29.48 -32.76 -14.11
CA MET A 32 29.33 -31.42 -13.54
C MET A 32 29.15 -31.61 -12.04
N ALA A 33 30.21 -31.35 -11.27
CA ALA A 33 30.12 -31.24 -9.84
C ALA A 33 29.01 -30.22 -9.51
N SER A 34 27.90 -30.68 -8.92
CA SER A 34 26.86 -29.79 -8.45
C SER A 34 27.49 -28.93 -7.36
N ALA A 35 27.56 -27.62 -7.58
CA ALA A 35 27.86 -26.69 -6.50
C ALA A 35 26.88 -26.96 -5.34
N PRO A 36 27.34 -26.97 -4.08
CA PRO A 36 26.44 -27.15 -2.95
C PRO A 36 25.37 -26.06 -3.02
N ALA A 37 24.10 -26.48 -2.93
CA ALA A 37 22.99 -25.54 -2.82
C ALA A 37 23.27 -24.60 -1.63
N PRO A 38 23.14 -23.27 -1.79
CA PRO A 38 23.30 -22.36 -0.67
C PRO A 38 22.36 -22.80 0.45
N ALA A 39 22.87 -22.86 1.67
CA ALA A 39 22.07 -23.21 2.83
C ALA A 39 20.85 -22.26 2.87
N PRO A 40 19.62 -22.78 3.01
CA PRO A 40 18.44 -21.92 3.03
C PRO A 40 18.57 -20.97 4.22
N GLY A 41 18.62 -19.67 3.94
CA GLY A 41 18.68 -18.64 4.97
C GLY A 41 17.49 -18.79 5.93
N ASN A 42 17.70 -18.34 7.17
CA ASN A 42 16.68 -18.37 8.19
C ASN A 42 15.59 -17.33 7.87
N THR A 43 14.40 -17.78 7.51
CA THR A 43 13.28 -16.90 7.12
C THR A 43 12.69 -16.13 8.30
N ILE A 44 12.96 -16.53 9.54
CA ILE A 44 12.51 -15.81 10.75
C ILE A 44 13.50 -14.70 11.12
N THR A 45 14.80 -14.96 11.03
CA THR A 45 15.83 -13.97 11.42
C THR A 45 16.39 -13.16 10.24
N GLY A 46 16.18 -13.61 9.01
CA GLY A 46 16.78 -13.05 7.80
C GLY A 46 18.25 -13.48 7.57
N GLU A 47 18.84 -14.24 8.49
CA GLU A 47 20.26 -14.63 8.39
C GLU A 47 20.51 -15.56 7.20
N GLY A 48 21.49 -15.22 6.37
CA GLY A 48 21.81 -16.00 5.17
C GLY A 48 20.87 -15.79 3.98
N LEU A 49 19.88 -14.89 4.10
CA LEU A 49 19.14 -14.39 2.94
C LEU A 49 19.88 -13.18 2.35
N GLU A 50 19.96 -13.11 1.02
CA GLU A 50 20.47 -11.91 0.35
C GLU A 50 19.56 -10.72 0.67
N ASN A 51 20.16 -9.56 0.99
CA ASN A 51 19.39 -8.33 1.12
C ASN A 51 18.75 -8.01 -0.25
N PRO A 52 17.42 -8.02 -0.38
CA PRO A 52 16.75 -7.77 -1.66
C PRO A 52 16.90 -6.31 -2.14
N ALA A 53 17.36 -5.40 -1.28
CA ALA A 53 17.67 -4.01 -1.59
C ALA A 53 19.11 -3.66 -1.13
N PRO A 54 20.15 -4.21 -1.78
CA PRO A 54 21.53 -4.03 -1.34
C PRO A 54 22.08 -2.64 -1.68
N THR A 55 21.49 -1.96 -2.66
CA THR A 55 21.89 -0.62 -3.10
C THR A 55 21.10 0.43 -2.34
N VAL A 56 21.79 1.25 -1.56
CA VAL A 56 21.21 2.37 -0.82
C VAL A 56 21.60 3.68 -1.50
N THR A 57 20.60 4.47 -1.87
CA THR A 57 20.80 5.86 -2.31
C THR A 57 20.74 6.77 -1.08
N LEU A 58 21.80 7.53 -0.83
CA LEU A 58 21.86 8.52 0.24
C LEU A 58 21.49 9.90 -0.31
N ASN A 59 20.94 10.76 0.56
CA ASN A 59 20.59 12.15 0.24
C ASN A 59 19.59 12.31 -0.91
N TRP A 60 18.58 11.44 -0.93
CA TRP A 60 17.48 11.44 -1.89
C TRP A 60 16.24 12.10 -1.27
N GLY A 61 15.52 12.94 -2.01
CA GLY A 61 14.31 13.62 -1.54
C GLY A 61 14.60 14.93 -0.80
N ASN A 62 15.42 15.82 -1.37
CA ASN A 62 15.62 17.14 -0.81
C ASN A 62 14.37 18.00 -1.02
N LEU A 63 13.88 18.63 0.04
CA LEU A 63 12.74 19.53 -0.05
C LEU A 63 13.15 20.89 -0.65
N PRO A 64 12.18 21.69 -1.14
CA PRO A 64 12.46 23.05 -1.63
C PRO A 64 13.15 23.91 -0.57
N GLU A 65 13.92 24.90 -1.01
CA GLU A 65 14.66 25.80 -0.12
C GLU A 65 13.74 26.42 0.96
N GLY A 66 14.21 26.40 2.22
CA GLY A 66 13.45 26.89 3.36
C GLY A 66 12.41 25.91 3.92
N ARG A 67 12.33 24.69 3.38
CA ARG A 67 11.47 23.63 3.89
C ARG A 67 12.26 22.52 4.57
N GLU A 68 11.79 22.14 5.75
CA GLU A 68 12.34 21.04 6.55
C GLU A 68 11.37 19.86 6.56
N TRP A 69 11.92 18.65 6.62
CA TRP A 69 11.11 17.44 6.76
C TRP A 69 10.39 17.44 8.11
N GLY A 70 9.06 17.35 8.07
CA GLY A 70 8.29 16.88 9.21
C GLY A 70 8.39 15.36 9.37
N SER A 71 7.72 14.82 10.37
CA SER A 71 7.54 13.37 10.49
C SER A 71 6.84 12.84 9.25
N THR A 72 7.52 11.98 8.50
CA THR A 72 6.97 11.19 7.39
C THR A 72 6.71 9.77 7.89
N ALA A 73 5.56 9.19 7.53
CA ALA A 73 5.24 7.80 7.88
C ALA A 73 4.66 6.97 6.72
N GLY A 74 4.53 7.56 5.52
CA GLY A 74 4.03 6.85 4.34
C GLY A 74 4.68 7.33 3.06
N ILE A 75 4.94 6.38 2.18
CA ILE A 75 5.34 6.56 0.79
C ILE A 75 4.56 5.57 -0.06
N ASP A 76 4.37 5.89 -1.33
CA ASP A 76 3.85 4.95 -2.32
C ASP A 76 4.49 5.20 -3.69
N ILE A 77 4.42 4.21 -4.57
CA ILE A 77 4.97 4.27 -5.92
C ILE A 77 3.83 4.55 -6.89
N ASP A 78 3.96 5.61 -7.67
CA ASP A 78 3.03 5.91 -8.74
C ASP A 78 3.02 4.75 -9.76
N PRO A 79 1.89 4.06 -9.98
CA PRO A 79 1.85 2.91 -10.88
C PRO A 79 2.03 3.30 -12.35
N ASN A 80 1.89 4.58 -12.70
CA ASN A 80 1.93 5.04 -14.09
C ASN A 80 3.32 5.42 -14.56
N ASP A 81 4.15 6.02 -13.70
CA ASP A 81 5.50 6.46 -14.05
C ASP A 81 6.61 5.96 -13.10
N GLY A 82 6.24 5.30 -11.99
CA GLY A 82 7.16 4.74 -11.02
C GLY A 82 7.85 5.77 -10.13
N HIS A 83 7.46 7.04 -10.22
CA HIS A 83 7.91 8.07 -9.29
C HIS A 83 7.34 7.84 -7.89
N ILE A 84 7.92 8.47 -6.89
CA ILE A 84 7.59 8.21 -5.50
C ILE A 84 6.71 9.34 -4.98
N TRP A 85 5.57 8.97 -4.44
CA TRP A 85 4.75 9.85 -3.63
C TRP A 85 5.08 9.67 -2.16
N ALA A 86 5.18 10.76 -1.43
CA ALA A 86 5.34 10.74 0.01
C ALA A 86 4.57 11.91 0.61
N TYR A 87 4.29 11.82 1.90
CA TYR A 87 3.83 12.99 2.65
C TYR A 87 4.77 13.28 3.82
N GLU A 88 4.69 14.50 4.32
CA GLU A 88 5.29 14.87 5.60
C GLU A 88 4.28 15.67 6.42
N ARG A 89 4.46 15.74 7.74
CA ARG A 89 3.48 16.39 8.62
C ARG A 89 3.80 17.86 8.85
N CYS A 90 3.88 18.61 7.76
CA CYS A 90 4.06 20.06 7.70
C CYS A 90 5.23 20.64 8.53
N GLY A 91 6.38 19.98 8.50
CA GLY A 91 7.57 20.35 9.28
C GLY A 91 7.45 20.05 10.77
N ALA A 92 6.33 19.47 11.23
CA ALA A 92 6.19 19.08 12.62
C ALA A 92 7.12 17.90 12.94
N GLY A 93 7.87 18.04 14.02
CA GLY A 93 8.91 17.09 14.42
C GLY A 93 8.37 15.76 14.98
N THR A 94 9.12 15.19 15.92
CA THR A 94 8.93 13.81 16.39
C THR A 94 7.60 13.56 17.10
N PHE A 95 6.96 12.43 16.78
CA PHE A 95 5.83 11.88 17.51
C PHE A 95 6.21 11.67 18.98
N GLY A 96 5.50 12.31 19.92
CA GLY A 96 5.76 12.18 21.36
C GLY A 96 6.74 13.18 21.98
N GLY A 97 7.23 14.18 21.22
CA GLY A 97 8.11 15.25 21.71
C GLY A 97 7.42 16.41 22.44
N GLY A 98 6.13 16.29 22.74
CA GLY A 98 5.36 17.31 23.48
C GLY A 98 4.74 18.44 22.63
N VAL A 99 5.19 18.64 21.39
CA VAL A 99 4.48 19.46 20.39
C VAL A 99 3.60 18.52 19.56
N PRO A 100 2.26 18.71 19.53
CA PRO A 100 1.40 17.87 18.71
C PRO A 100 1.79 17.98 17.25
N ILE A 101 1.92 16.85 16.56
CA ILE A 101 2.10 16.90 15.12
C ILE A 101 0.82 17.46 14.50
N ASN A 102 0.94 18.62 13.87
CA ASN A 102 -0.20 19.32 13.31
C ASN A 102 0.21 20.15 12.08
N CYS A 103 -0.59 20.05 11.03
CA CYS A 103 -0.48 20.85 9.82
C CYS A 103 -1.24 22.17 9.90
N ASP A 104 -2.07 22.37 10.93
CA ASP A 104 -2.81 23.61 11.13
C ASP A 104 -1.91 24.79 11.54
N SER A 105 -0.83 24.56 12.28
CA SER A 105 0.12 25.63 12.65
C SER A 105 1.08 26.02 11.53
N ASN A 106 1.21 25.18 10.49
CA ASN A 106 2.07 25.42 9.35
C ASN A 106 1.40 24.89 8.07
N PRO A 107 0.51 25.65 7.42
CA PRO A 107 -0.32 25.17 6.31
C PRO A 107 0.44 25.14 4.98
N VAL A 108 1.50 24.35 4.93
CA VAL A 108 2.31 24.09 3.74
C VAL A 108 1.85 22.82 3.04
N ASP A 109 2.10 22.69 1.74
CA ASP A 109 1.71 21.54 0.91
C ASP A 109 2.44 20.26 1.32
N PRO A 110 1.83 19.30 2.05
CA PRO A 110 2.56 18.21 2.69
C PRO A 110 2.77 16.99 1.81
N ILE A 111 2.07 16.89 0.67
CA ILE A 111 2.16 15.75 -0.24
C ILE A 111 3.16 16.11 -1.33
N PHE A 112 4.10 15.21 -1.62
CA PHE A 112 5.18 15.41 -2.57
C PHE A 112 5.26 14.26 -3.56
N LYS A 113 5.51 14.59 -4.82
CA LYS A 113 6.02 13.66 -5.83
C LYS A 113 7.51 13.89 -6.02
N PHE A 114 8.28 12.82 -6.05
CA PHE A 114 9.71 12.84 -6.26
C PHE A 114 10.12 12.01 -7.47
N ASP A 115 11.10 12.50 -8.21
CA ASP A 115 11.80 11.66 -9.18
C ASP A 115 12.51 10.50 -8.43
N ARG A 116 12.13 9.27 -8.74
CA ARG A 116 12.66 8.05 -8.10
C ARG A 116 14.17 7.89 -8.17
N ASN A 117 14.84 8.53 -9.13
CA ASN A 117 16.28 8.37 -9.37
C ASN A 117 17.07 9.53 -8.77
N THR A 118 16.62 10.77 -8.98
CA THR A 118 17.33 11.97 -8.53
C THR A 118 16.89 12.46 -7.15
N GLY A 119 15.63 12.22 -6.80
CA GLY A 119 15.01 12.73 -5.58
C GLY A 119 14.57 14.20 -5.69
N ASP A 120 14.53 14.74 -6.91
CA ASP A 120 14.00 16.08 -7.16
C ASP A 120 12.49 16.10 -6.93
N VAL A 121 12.00 17.18 -6.34
CA VAL A 121 10.56 17.41 -6.19
C VAL A 121 9.96 17.74 -7.56
N LEU A 122 9.01 16.93 -7.99
CA LEU A 122 8.28 17.09 -9.25
C LEU A 122 6.95 17.83 -9.06
N ALA A 123 6.32 17.66 -7.90
CA ALA A 123 5.08 18.32 -7.52
C ALA A 123 4.89 18.29 -6.00
N ASN A 124 4.12 19.23 -5.47
CA ASN A 124 3.61 19.17 -4.11
C ASN A 124 2.26 19.91 -3.98
N PHE A 125 1.38 19.42 -3.11
CA PHE A 125 0.05 20.00 -2.87
C PHE A 125 -0.52 19.57 -1.51
N GLY A 126 -1.76 19.98 -1.22
CA GLY A 126 -2.54 19.55 -0.05
C GLY A 126 -2.48 20.50 1.14
N GLY A 127 -1.86 21.68 0.97
CA GLY A 127 -1.69 22.67 2.02
C GLY A 127 -3.01 23.12 2.62
N GLY A 128 -3.07 23.10 3.96
CA GLY A 128 -4.24 23.55 4.71
C GLY A 128 -5.47 22.64 4.67
N ILE A 129 -5.42 21.48 3.99
CA ILE A 129 -6.54 20.54 3.93
C ILE A 129 -6.58 19.62 5.15
N MET A 130 -5.42 19.08 5.54
CA MET A 130 -5.31 18.03 6.56
C MET A 130 -4.75 18.56 7.87
N MET A 131 -5.06 17.87 8.96
CA MET A 131 -4.52 18.13 10.30
C MET A 131 -3.29 17.28 10.60
N THR A 132 -3.34 15.97 10.31
CA THR A 132 -2.26 15.01 10.55
C THR A 132 -2.27 13.92 9.47
N PRO A 133 -1.62 14.14 8.32
CA PRO A 133 -1.44 13.12 7.29
C PRO A 133 -0.85 11.81 7.87
N HIS A 134 -1.34 10.65 7.42
CA HIS A 134 -0.98 9.35 8.02
C HIS A 134 -0.77 8.19 7.02
N GLY A 135 -1.81 7.73 6.32
CA GLY A 135 -1.66 6.74 5.24
C GLY A 135 -1.55 7.43 3.89
N ILE A 136 -0.89 6.82 2.91
CA ILE A 136 -0.84 7.30 1.52
C ILE A 136 -0.93 6.13 0.54
N HIS A 137 -1.71 6.30 -0.52
CA HIS A 137 -1.87 5.32 -1.60
C HIS A 137 -2.12 6.04 -2.93
N VAL A 138 -1.59 5.50 -4.01
CA VAL A 138 -1.77 6.03 -5.37
C VAL A 138 -2.57 5.00 -6.17
N ASP A 139 -3.76 5.40 -6.62
CA ASP A 139 -4.62 4.50 -7.39
C ASP A 139 -4.17 4.36 -8.85
N ALA A 140 -4.78 3.42 -9.58
CA ALA A 140 -4.42 3.11 -10.97
C ALA A 140 -4.59 4.31 -11.92
N ASP A 141 -5.41 5.30 -11.57
CA ASP A 141 -5.59 6.54 -12.35
C ASP A 141 -4.57 7.62 -11.94
N GLY A 142 -3.66 7.33 -11.01
CA GLY A 142 -2.66 8.25 -10.47
C GLY A 142 -3.20 9.20 -9.41
N ASN A 143 -4.43 9.00 -8.92
CA ASN A 143 -4.94 9.83 -7.84
C ASN A 143 -4.26 9.47 -6.52
N VAL A 144 -3.95 10.48 -5.74
CA VAL A 144 -3.27 10.33 -4.46
C VAL A 144 -4.29 10.36 -3.32
N TRP A 145 -4.36 9.28 -2.57
CA TRP A 145 -5.21 9.12 -1.40
C TRP A 145 -4.39 9.32 -0.14
N VAL A 146 -4.90 10.08 0.82
CA VAL A 146 -4.23 10.32 2.10
C VAL A 146 -5.23 10.23 3.24
N THR A 147 -4.89 9.53 4.32
CA THR A 147 -5.70 9.56 5.55
C THR A 147 -5.27 10.71 6.46
N ASP A 148 -6.26 11.38 7.06
CA ASP A 148 -6.07 12.46 8.03
C ASP A 148 -6.46 11.97 9.43
N PHE A 149 -5.44 11.70 10.23
CA PHE A 149 -5.54 10.92 11.46
C PHE A 149 -6.33 11.62 12.58
N ALA A 150 -5.92 12.83 12.97
CA ALA A 150 -6.45 13.48 14.16
C ALA A 150 -7.33 14.68 13.81
N GLY A 151 -8.45 14.82 14.50
CA GLY A 151 -9.28 16.01 14.47
C GLY A 151 -8.55 17.24 15.00
N ASN A 152 -8.80 18.40 14.40
CA ASN A 152 -8.38 19.68 14.98
C ASN A 152 -9.38 20.20 16.01
N GLN A 153 -8.96 21.17 16.82
CA GLN A 153 -9.77 21.69 17.94
C GLN A 153 -11.07 22.37 17.48
N ASP A 154 -11.05 22.96 16.28
CA ASP A 154 -12.22 23.64 15.70
C ASP A 154 -13.24 22.67 15.09
N GLY A 155 -12.91 21.37 15.00
CA GLY A 155 -13.79 20.36 14.42
C GLY A 155 -13.99 20.54 12.91
N THR A 156 -12.99 21.05 12.20
CA THR A 156 -13.06 21.39 10.76
C THR A 156 -12.17 20.52 9.87
N LYS A 157 -11.25 19.73 10.45
CA LYS A 157 -10.30 18.86 9.73
C LYS A 157 -10.01 17.60 10.55
N GLY A 158 -9.46 16.56 9.92
CA GLY A 158 -9.13 15.31 10.59
C GLY A 158 -10.26 14.32 10.65
N HIS A 159 -9.91 13.08 10.96
CA HIS A 159 -10.83 11.92 10.94
C HIS A 159 -11.46 11.72 9.57
N GLN A 160 -10.64 11.90 8.52
CA GLN A 160 -11.08 11.86 7.13
C GLN A 160 -10.08 11.09 6.27
N VAL A 161 -10.49 10.80 5.04
CA VAL A 161 -9.62 10.32 3.96
C VAL A 161 -9.86 11.20 2.75
N HIS A 162 -8.80 11.70 2.13
CA HIS A 162 -8.87 12.63 1.01
C HIS A 162 -8.33 11.97 -0.26
N LYS A 163 -9.01 12.19 -1.38
CA LYS A 163 -8.55 11.84 -2.74
C LYS A 163 -8.15 13.11 -3.47
N PHE A 164 -6.94 13.15 -3.98
CA PHE A 164 -6.44 14.21 -4.83
C PHE A 164 -6.21 13.71 -6.26
N SER A 165 -6.46 14.55 -7.25
CA SER A 165 -6.01 14.28 -8.62
C SER A 165 -4.47 14.25 -8.68
N PRO A 166 -3.86 13.69 -9.75
CA PRO A 166 -2.41 13.74 -9.93
C PRO A 166 -1.83 15.17 -9.93
N SER A 167 -2.67 16.17 -10.24
CA SER A 167 -2.31 17.59 -10.23
C SER A 167 -2.64 18.32 -8.92
N GLY A 168 -3.14 17.61 -7.91
CA GLY A 168 -3.38 18.16 -6.57
C GLY A 168 -4.77 18.75 -6.32
N GLU A 169 -5.73 18.56 -7.24
CA GLU A 169 -7.12 18.97 -6.99
C GLU A 169 -7.78 18.01 -5.99
N LEU A 170 -8.44 18.52 -4.96
CA LEU A 170 -9.21 17.69 -4.03
C LEU A 170 -10.49 17.18 -4.70
N LEU A 171 -10.56 15.88 -4.97
CA LEU A 171 -11.66 15.24 -5.69
C LEU A 171 -12.72 14.65 -4.76
N MET A 172 -12.32 14.15 -3.59
CA MET A 172 -13.21 13.48 -2.65
C MET A 172 -12.68 13.60 -1.22
N SER A 173 -13.60 13.66 -0.26
CA SER A 173 -13.29 13.44 1.16
C SER A 173 -14.31 12.48 1.75
N LEU A 174 -13.81 11.44 2.42
CA LEU A 174 -14.62 10.49 3.19
C LEU A 174 -14.49 10.82 4.67
N GLY A 175 -15.54 10.55 5.44
CA GLY A 175 -15.59 10.87 6.86
C GLY A 175 -16.13 12.27 7.13
N THR A 176 -16.50 12.52 8.39
CA THR A 176 -17.00 13.81 8.85
C THR A 176 -15.87 14.62 9.47
N ALA A 177 -15.58 15.78 8.89
CA ALA A 177 -14.46 16.62 9.28
C ALA A 177 -14.45 16.91 10.79
N GLY A 178 -13.31 16.63 11.43
CA GLY A 178 -13.05 16.89 12.86
C GLY A 178 -13.88 16.06 13.82
N GLN A 179 -14.70 15.12 13.34
CA GLN A 179 -15.62 14.34 14.16
C GLN A 179 -15.19 12.87 14.18
N ALA A 180 -14.53 12.48 15.27
CA ALA A 180 -14.27 11.07 15.55
C ALA A 180 -15.60 10.32 15.76
N GLY A 181 -15.72 9.13 15.21
CA GLY A 181 -16.89 8.29 15.45
C GLY A 181 -16.77 6.89 14.87
N SER A 182 -17.80 6.09 15.15
CA SER A 182 -17.94 4.71 14.70
C SER A 182 -19.11 4.52 13.74
N GLY A 183 -19.73 5.60 13.25
CA GLY A 183 -20.72 5.56 12.19
C GLY A 183 -20.15 5.15 10.82
N PRO A 184 -21.03 4.89 9.83
CA PRO A 184 -20.64 4.53 8.46
C PRO A 184 -20.03 5.70 7.65
N ASP A 185 -20.24 6.94 8.10
CA ASP A 185 -19.75 8.20 7.55
C ASP A 185 -18.74 8.89 8.48
N GLN A 186 -18.21 8.15 9.45
CA GLN A 186 -17.26 8.64 10.45
C GLN A 186 -16.05 7.73 10.51
N PHE A 187 -14.89 8.34 10.78
CA PHE A 187 -13.68 7.62 11.15
C PHE A 187 -13.28 7.98 12.56
N ASN A 188 -12.47 7.13 13.19
CA ASN A 188 -11.81 7.43 14.45
C ASN A 188 -10.34 7.07 14.29
N GLN A 189 -9.56 8.06 13.85
CA GLN A 189 -8.13 7.91 13.57
C GLN A 189 -7.87 6.88 12.43
N PRO A 190 -8.24 7.22 11.18
CA PRO A 190 -7.98 6.34 10.04
C PRO A 190 -6.48 6.26 9.76
N ASN A 191 -5.96 5.04 9.67
CA ASN A 191 -4.53 4.79 9.52
C ASN A 191 -4.10 4.70 8.07
N ASP A 192 -4.85 4.01 7.23
CA ASP A 192 -4.44 3.74 5.86
C ASP A 192 -5.62 3.55 4.91
N VAL A 193 -5.38 3.73 3.62
CA VAL A 193 -6.37 3.61 2.55
C VAL A 193 -5.75 2.89 1.36
N VAL A 194 -6.49 1.95 0.75
CA VAL A 194 -6.12 1.33 -0.53
C VAL A 194 -7.33 1.17 -1.43
N THR A 195 -7.12 1.17 -2.74
CA THR A 195 -8.16 0.90 -3.74
C THR A 195 -8.01 -0.51 -4.31
N GLY A 196 -9.10 -1.26 -4.37
CA GLY A 196 -9.15 -2.56 -5.01
C GLY A 196 -9.21 -2.48 -6.54
N PRO A 197 -9.01 -3.60 -7.26
CA PRO A 197 -9.07 -3.64 -8.72
C PRO A 197 -10.43 -3.24 -9.32
N ASP A 198 -11.50 -3.31 -8.54
CA ASP A 198 -12.85 -2.88 -8.91
C ASP A 198 -13.12 -1.40 -8.60
N GLY A 199 -12.10 -0.66 -8.14
CA GLY A 199 -12.21 0.73 -7.69
C GLY A 199 -12.82 0.88 -6.30
N SER A 200 -13.18 -0.21 -5.61
CA SER A 200 -13.65 -0.12 -4.23
C SER A 200 -12.55 0.44 -3.32
N ILE A 201 -12.93 1.24 -2.35
CA ILE A 201 -11.99 1.89 -1.41
C ILE A 201 -12.04 1.14 -0.09
N TYR A 202 -10.89 0.89 0.51
CA TYR A 202 -10.75 0.20 1.79
C TYR A 202 -9.96 1.09 2.74
N VAL A 203 -10.48 1.33 3.93
CA VAL A 203 -9.86 2.19 4.93
C VAL A 203 -9.65 1.41 6.22
N GLY A 204 -8.42 1.41 6.73
CA GLY A 204 -8.08 0.89 8.05
C GLY A 204 -8.41 1.94 9.09
N ASP A 205 -9.46 1.72 9.88
CA ASP A 205 -9.98 2.68 10.84
C ASP A 205 -9.73 2.23 12.28
N GLY A 206 -9.11 3.11 13.07
CA GLY A 206 -8.85 2.86 14.49
C GLY A 206 -7.37 2.79 14.83
N HIS A 207 -6.81 3.85 15.38
CA HIS A 207 -5.44 3.86 15.92
C HIS A 207 -5.40 3.66 17.44
N GLY A 208 -6.46 4.07 18.15
CA GLY A 208 -6.51 4.10 19.62
C GLY A 208 -6.26 2.74 20.31
N GLY A 209 -6.44 1.61 19.62
CA GLY A 209 -6.22 0.28 20.19
C GLY A 209 -4.75 -0.14 20.34
N GLN A 210 -3.77 0.62 19.81
CA GLN A 210 -2.34 0.22 19.79
C GLN A 210 -1.80 -0.14 21.19
N GLY A 211 -2.16 0.67 22.19
CA GLY A 211 -1.76 0.50 23.59
C GLY A 211 -2.66 -0.44 24.41
N MET A 212 -3.77 -0.93 23.85
CA MET A 212 -4.70 -1.81 24.56
C MET A 212 -4.15 -3.24 24.56
N THR A 213 -3.41 -3.61 25.60
CA THR A 213 -2.74 -4.93 25.72
C THR A 213 -3.46 -5.90 26.65
N THR A 214 -4.55 -5.48 27.29
CA THR A 214 -5.37 -6.32 28.18
C THR A 214 -6.81 -6.41 27.69
N ALA A 215 -7.49 -7.52 28.01
CA ALA A 215 -8.91 -7.68 27.68
C ALA A 215 -9.76 -6.54 28.25
N ARG A 216 -9.46 -6.09 29.47
CA ARG A 216 -10.13 -4.96 30.11
C ARG A 216 -9.98 -3.68 29.29
N ALA A 217 -8.74 -3.31 28.92
CA ALA A 217 -8.50 -2.10 28.13
C ALA A 217 -9.18 -2.16 26.75
N MET A 218 -9.17 -3.33 26.11
CA MET A 218 -9.86 -3.54 24.83
C MET A 218 -11.38 -3.44 24.97
N ASN A 219 -11.97 -3.93 26.07
CA ASN A 219 -13.40 -3.79 26.34
C ASN A 219 -13.78 -2.32 26.59
N GLU A 220 -13.06 -1.64 27.48
CA GLU A 220 -13.26 -0.21 27.78
C GLU A 220 -13.07 0.66 26.53
N GLY A 221 -12.12 0.30 25.66
CA GLY A 221 -11.92 0.95 24.36
C GLY A 221 -13.15 0.85 23.46
N ARG A 222 -13.73 -0.36 23.32
CA ARG A 222 -14.94 -0.54 22.50
C ARG A 222 -16.14 0.20 23.09
N GLU A 223 -16.30 0.17 24.41
CA GLU A 223 -17.38 0.89 25.11
C GLU A 223 -17.29 2.41 24.96
N SER A 224 -16.07 2.95 24.84
CA SER A 224 -15.84 4.38 24.59
C SER A 224 -15.91 4.78 23.10
N GLY A 225 -16.20 3.83 22.21
CA GLY A 225 -16.34 4.08 20.78
C GLY A 225 -15.03 4.08 19.99
N ALA A 226 -13.93 3.56 20.56
CA ALA A 226 -12.71 3.33 19.81
C ALA A 226 -12.93 2.24 18.75
N THR A 227 -12.43 2.46 17.55
CA THR A 227 -12.56 1.54 16.42
C THR A 227 -11.30 0.72 16.23
N GLY A 228 -11.46 -0.37 15.49
CA GLY A 228 -10.39 -1.29 15.07
C GLY A 228 -10.98 -2.16 13.98
N ARG A 229 -11.20 -1.58 12.80
CA ARG A 229 -12.04 -2.13 11.73
C ARG A 229 -11.49 -1.78 10.36
N ILE A 230 -11.93 -2.52 9.34
CA ILE A 230 -11.77 -2.13 7.94
C ILE A 230 -13.13 -1.67 7.42
N MET A 231 -13.15 -0.50 6.79
CA MET A 231 -14.34 0.04 6.12
C MET A 231 -14.18 -0.07 4.61
N LYS A 232 -15.24 -0.52 3.92
CA LYS A 232 -15.29 -0.63 2.46
C LYS A 232 -16.32 0.34 1.89
N PHE A 233 -15.90 1.08 0.86
CA PHE A 233 -16.73 1.99 0.08
C PHE A 233 -16.69 1.60 -1.41
N SER A 234 -17.70 2.01 -2.17
CA SER A 234 -17.66 2.00 -3.63
C SER A 234 -16.71 3.10 -4.15
N ALA A 235 -16.38 3.03 -5.44
CA ALA A 235 -15.50 4.00 -6.09
C ALA A 235 -15.99 5.47 -6.01
N ASP A 236 -17.29 5.68 -5.84
CA ASP A 236 -17.90 7.00 -5.65
C ASP A 236 -17.95 7.46 -4.19
N GLY A 237 -17.41 6.68 -3.25
CA GLY A 237 -17.38 6.99 -1.82
C GLY A 237 -18.61 6.56 -1.03
N THR A 238 -19.57 5.85 -1.63
CA THR A 238 -20.72 5.31 -0.88
C THR A 238 -20.29 4.17 0.04
N PHE A 239 -20.65 4.24 1.33
CA PHE A 239 -20.37 3.17 2.28
C PHE A 239 -21.06 1.86 1.86
N ILE A 240 -20.31 0.74 1.87
CA ILE A 240 -20.83 -0.59 1.53
C ILE A 240 -20.96 -1.44 2.79
N LYS A 241 -19.86 -1.62 3.53
CA LYS A 241 -19.79 -2.49 4.71
C LYS A 241 -18.52 -2.24 5.50
N GLU A 242 -18.46 -2.83 6.68
CA GLU A 242 -17.27 -2.89 7.52
C GLU A 242 -17.10 -4.27 8.16
N TRP A 243 -15.90 -4.56 8.66
CA TRP A 243 -15.63 -5.72 9.50
C TRP A 243 -14.48 -5.48 10.48
N GLY A 244 -14.48 -6.27 11.55
CA GLY A 244 -13.49 -6.20 12.62
C GLY A 244 -13.93 -5.35 13.79
N GLN A 245 -13.19 -5.49 14.88
CA GLN A 245 -13.32 -4.73 16.12
C GLN A 245 -11.99 -4.77 16.89
N ILE A 246 -11.83 -3.91 17.90
CA ILE A 246 -10.69 -3.98 18.83
C ILE A 246 -10.63 -5.36 19.50
N GLY A 247 -9.53 -6.07 19.31
CA GLY A 247 -9.34 -7.39 19.88
C GLY A 247 -8.09 -8.13 19.41
N THR A 248 -8.06 -9.44 19.65
CA THR A 248 -6.89 -10.32 19.36
C THR A 248 -7.29 -11.63 18.68
N LEU A 249 -8.58 -11.89 18.50
CA LEU A 249 -9.08 -13.06 17.80
C LEU A 249 -8.99 -12.86 16.28
N HIS A 250 -9.21 -13.95 15.53
CA HIS A 250 -9.24 -13.89 14.08
C HIS A 250 -10.30 -12.89 13.58
N GLY A 251 -9.87 -11.96 12.73
CA GLY A 251 -10.72 -10.89 12.20
C GLY A 251 -10.84 -9.66 13.12
N GLU A 252 -10.22 -9.68 14.30
CA GLU A 252 -10.13 -8.51 15.19
C GLU A 252 -8.82 -7.75 14.96
N PHE A 253 -8.85 -6.44 15.15
CA PHE A 253 -7.72 -5.55 14.94
C PHE A 253 -7.55 -4.62 16.11
N ARG A 254 -6.34 -4.49 16.67
CA ARG A 254 -6.08 -3.39 17.62
C ARG A 254 -5.82 -2.07 16.90
N THR A 255 -5.06 -2.13 15.81
CA THR A 255 -4.73 -0.98 14.96
C THR A 255 -4.48 -1.49 13.54
N PRO A 256 -5.48 -1.55 12.66
CA PRO A 256 -5.26 -1.88 11.26
C PRO A 256 -4.48 -0.71 10.62
N HIS A 257 -3.15 -0.79 10.65
CA HIS A 257 -2.26 0.34 10.40
C HIS A 257 -1.77 0.46 8.95
N ALA A 258 -1.80 -0.65 8.20
CA ALA A 258 -1.38 -0.70 6.80
C ALA A 258 -2.24 -1.72 6.07
N LEU A 259 -2.60 -1.40 4.83
CA LEU A 259 -3.36 -2.25 3.93
C LEU A 259 -2.58 -2.43 2.64
N ALA A 260 -2.74 -3.58 2.02
CA ALA A 260 -2.19 -3.85 0.70
C ALA A 260 -3.05 -4.90 0.02
N PHE A 261 -3.21 -4.77 -1.30
CA PHE A 261 -3.65 -5.86 -2.14
C PHE A 261 -2.45 -6.64 -2.64
N ASP A 262 -2.52 -7.96 -2.62
CA ASP A 262 -1.52 -8.77 -3.31
C ASP A 262 -1.69 -8.71 -4.84
N SER A 263 -0.73 -9.30 -5.57
CA SER A 263 -0.77 -9.38 -7.05
C SER A 263 -2.00 -10.08 -7.64
N GLN A 264 -2.80 -10.78 -6.82
CA GLN A 264 -4.05 -11.44 -7.22
C GLN A 264 -5.28 -10.62 -6.80
N GLY A 265 -5.10 -9.44 -6.20
CA GLY A 265 -6.17 -8.57 -5.75
C GLY A 265 -6.84 -9.04 -4.46
N ARG A 266 -6.10 -9.70 -3.56
CA ARG A 266 -6.60 -10.17 -2.26
C ARG A 266 -6.10 -9.32 -1.11
#